data_AF-A0A6G1DA14-F1
#
_entry.id   AF-A0A6G1DA14-F1
#
_cell.length_a   1.000
_cell.length_b   1.000
_cell.length_c   1.000
_cell.angle_alpha   90.00
_cell.angle_beta   90.00
_cell.angle_gamma   90.00
#
_symmetry.space_group_name_H-M   'P 1'
#
loop_
_entity.id
_entity.type
_entity.pdbx_description
1 polymer ?
#
loop_
_entity_poly.entity_id
_entity_poly.type
_entity_poly.pdbx_seq_one_letter_code
_entity_poly.pdbx_strand_id
1 'polypeptide(L)'
;MGEGGDGRSFNFLQVLFEGVIAGGAAGVVVETALYPIDTIKTRLQAAKGGSKIQWKGLYAGLGGNIAGVLPASSIFIGVYEPTKRKLLEMFPENLSAVAHFTAGAIGGAASSLIRVPTEVVKQRMQMSQFKTAPDAVRLIIRKEGIKGLYAGYGSFLLRDLPFDAIQFCIYEQLRIGYKLVVFVHSPLFFRRKPLLILMRIPLSIMFM
;
A
#
# COMPACT_ATOMS: atom_id res chain seq x y z
N MET A 1 33.43 -34.60 7.87
CA MET A 1 33.56 -33.25 8.47
C MET A 1 33.32 -32.26 7.34
N GLY A 2 32.15 -31.65 7.12
CA GLY A 2 31.22 -31.00 8.07
C GLY A 2 31.93 -29.78 8.66
N GLU A 3 31.52 -28.52 8.54
CA GLU A 3 30.29 -27.81 8.13
C GLU A 3 30.74 -26.43 7.54
N GLY A 4 30.01 -25.75 6.65
CA GLY A 4 28.89 -24.89 7.03
C GLY A 4 29.14 -23.42 6.65
N GLY A 5 29.09 -23.10 5.35
CA GLY A 5 29.01 -21.72 4.87
C GLY A 5 27.57 -21.39 4.45
N ASP A 6 26.75 -20.90 5.38
CA ASP A 6 25.36 -20.45 5.15
C ASP A 6 25.33 -19.18 4.28
N GLY A 7 25.60 -19.35 2.97
CA GLY A 7 25.42 -18.33 1.96
C GLY A 7 23.96 -18.25 1.53
N ARG A 8 23.07 -17.71 2.38
CA ARG A 8 21.69 -17.40 1.93
C ARG A 8 21.73 -16.25 0.94
N SER A 9 21.92 -16.58 -0.34
CA SER A 9 21.60 -15.68 -1.44
C SER A 9 20.15 -15.22 -1.24
N PHE A 10 19.98 -13.92 -0.99
CA PHE A 10 18.66 -13.34 -0.87
C PHE A 10 17.99 -13.44 -2.25
N ASN A 11 17.05 -14.36 -2.40
CA ASN A 11 16.28 -14.52 -3.62
C ASN A 11 15.30 -13.36 -3.74
N PHE A 12 15.77 -12.22 -4.27
CA PHE A 12 14.94 -11.04 -4.53
C PHE A 12 13.67 -11.40 -5.32
N LEU A 13 13.79 -12.30 -6.30
CA LEU A 13 12.65 -12.83 -7.05
C LEU A 13 11.64 -13.55 -6.16
N GLN A 14 12.10 -14.38 -5.22
CA GLN A 14 11.22 -15.08 -4.29
C GLN A 14 10.49 -14.10 -3.37
N VAL A 15 11.21 -13.12 -2.82
CA VAL A 15 10.61 -12.07 -1.96
C VAL A 15 9.61 -11.21 -2.75
N LEU A 16 9.90 -10.94 -4.02
CA LEU A 16 9.00 -10.22 -4.91
C LEU A 16 7.75 -11.07 -5.22
N PHE A 17 7.90 -12.34 -5.59
CA PHE A 17 6.77 -13.23 -5.86
C PHE A 17 5.90 -13.46 -4.62
N GLU A 18 6.50 -13.80 -3.48
CA GLU A 18 5.79 -14.01 -2.22
C GLU A 18 5.09 -12.73 -1.77
N GLY A 19 5.78 -11.58 -1.84
CA GLY A 19 5.22 -10.29 -1.47
C GLY A 19 4.07 -9.84 -2.39
N VAL A 20 4.20 -10.03 -3.70
CA VAL A 20 3.16 -9.68 -4.68
C VAL A 20 1.95 -10.61 -4.53
N ILE A 21 2.15 -11.91 -4.35
CA ILE A 21 1.04 -12.86 -4.21
C ILE A 21 0.31 -12.65 -2.89
N ALA A 22 1.04 -12.59 -1.77
CA ALA A 22 0.44 -12.40 -0.45
C ALA A 22 -0.22 -11.01 -0.33
N GLY A 23 0.49 -9.96 -0.75
CA GLY A 23 -0.03 -8.59 -0.75
C GLY A 23 -1.20 -8.41 -1.72
N GLY A 24 -1.10 -8.95 -2.93
CA GLY A 24 -2.16 -8.91 -3.93
C GLY A 24 -3.42 -9.67 -3.49
N ALA A 25 -3.28 -10.87 -2.94
CA ALA A 25 -4.42 -11.64 -2.44
C ALA A 25 -5.11 -10.95 -1.25
N ALA A 26 -4.33 -10.46 -0.28
CA ALA A 26 -4.86 -9.70 0.85
C ALA A 26 -5.55 -8.41 0.37
N GLY A 27 -4.91 -7.66 -0.53
CA GLY A 27 -5.46 -6.44 -1.13
C GLY A 27 -6.78 -6.69 -1.84
N VAL A 28 -6.89 -7.73 -2.67
CA VAL A 28 -8.14 -8.09 -3.36
C VAL A 28 -9.26 -8.42 -2.37
N VAL A 29 -8.96 -9.16 -1.30
CA VAL A 29 -9.97 -9.52 -0.29
C VAL A 29 -10.47 -8.28 0.44
N VAL A 30 -9.55 -7.43 0.93
CA VAL A 30 -9.88 -6.19 1.63
C VAL A 30 -10.66 -5.26 0.73
N GLU A 31 -10.17 -5.05 -0.50
CA GLU A 31 -10.80 -4.18 -1.49
C GLU A 31 -12.22 -4.66 -1.81
N THR A 32 -12.43 -5.95 -2.06
CA THR A 32 -13.76 -6.51 -2.39
C THR A 32 -14.74 -6.35 -1.22
N ALA A 33 -14.27 -6.51 0.01
CA ALA A 33 -15.09 -6.34 1.20
C ALA A 33 -15.46 -4.87 1.44
N LEU A 34 -14.52 -3.95 1.22
CA LEU A 34 -14.70 -2.51 1.49
C LEU A 34 -15.25 -1.72 0.30
N TYR A 35 -15.25 -2.30 -0.90
CA TYR A 35 -15.64 -1.61 -2.14
C TYR A 35 -17.03 -0.93 -2.07
N PRO A 36 -18.08 -1.55 -1.47
CA PRO A 36 -19.37 -0.89 -1.33
C PRO A 36 -19.32 0.39 -0.49
N ILE A 37 -18.53 0.38 0.58
CA ILE A 37 -18.35 1.51 1.50
C ILE A 37 -17.58 2.62 0.78
N ASP A 38 -16.51 2.27 0.06
CA ASP A 38 -15.75 3.22 -0.75
C ASP A 38 -16.64 3.91 -1.79
N THR A 39 -17.47 3.16 -2.51
CA THR A 39 -18.37 3.73 -3.52
C THR A 39 -19.38 4.69 -2.91
N ILE A 40 -19.94 4.36 -1.73
CA ILE A 40 -20.86 5.26 -1.02
C ILE A 40 -20.11 6.53 -0.59
N LYS A 41 -18.92 6.40 0.00
CA LYS A 41 -18.07 7.52 0.41
C LYS A 41 -17.75 8.44 -0.76
N THR A 42 -17.28 7.90 -1.88
CA THR A 42 -16.93 8.68 -3.08
C THR A 42 -18.14 9.46 -3.61
N ARG A 43 -19.31 8.81 -3.69
CA ARG A 43 -20.55 9.46 -4.15
C ARG A 43 -20.99 10.59 -3.23
N LEU A 44 -20.94 10.38 -1.91
CA LEU A 44 -21.29 11.40 -0.93
C LEU A 44 -20.32 12.58 -0.97
N GLN A 45 -19.03 12.34 -1.14
CA GLN A 45 -18.01 13.39 -1.23
C GLN A 45 -18.12 14.21 -2.52
N ALA A 46 -18.54 13.60 -3.63
CA ALA A 46 -18.73 14.30 -4.89
C ALA A 46 -20.08 15.05 -4.97
N ALA A 47 -21.11 14.57 -4.27
CA ALA A 47 -22.40 15.23 -4.17
C ALA A 47 -22.30 16.48 -3.26
N LYS A 48 -22.01 17.64 -3.86
CA LYS A 48 -22.11 18.94 -3.18
C LYS A 48 -23.58 19.21 -2.77
N GLY A 49 -24.00 18.73 -1.60
CA GLY A 49 -25.34 18.99 -1.05
C GLY A 49 -26.08 17.83 -0.39
N GLY A 50 -25.42 16.70 -0.07
CA GLY A 50 -26.05 15.63 0.72
C GLY A 50 -27.13 14.85 -0.05
N SER A 51 -26.75 14.26 -1.18
CA SER A 51 -27.67 13.43 -1.99
C SER A 51 -28.06 12.11 -1.31
N LYS A 52 -29.24 11.58 -1.66
CA LYS A 52 -29.71 10.25 -1.21
C LYS A 52 -28.70 9.16 -1.60
N ILE A 53 -28.47 8.22 -0.68
CA ILE A 53 -27.55 7.09 -0.90
C ILE A 53 -28.06 6.24 -2.07
N GLN A 54 -27.24 6.14 -3.13
CA GLN A 54 -27.53 5.29 -4.28
C GLN A 54 -26.91 3.91 -4.09
N TRP A 55 -27.76 2.89 -3.97
CA TRP A 55 -27.36 1.49 -3.79
C TRP A 55 -27.01 0.74 -5.08
N LYS A 56 -27.29 1.33 -6.26
CA LYS A 56 -27.01 0.69 -7.55
C LYS A 56 -25.53 0.83 -7.94
N GLY A 57 -24.95 -0.26 -8.45
CA GLY A 57 -23.60 -0.26 -9.02
C GLY A 57 -22.49 -0.01 -7.99
N LEU A 58 -22.62 -0.55 -6.78
CA LEU A 58 -21.62 -0.38 -5.72
C LEU A 58 -20.27 -1.00 -6.09
N TYR A 59 -20.25 -2.06 -6.90
CA TYR A 59 -19.05 -2.72 -7.42
C TYR A 59 -18.54 -2.17 -8.77
N ALA A 60 -19.07 -1.03 -9.23
CA ALA A 60 -18.63 -0.43 -10.49
C ALA A 60 -17.15 -0.04 -10.42
N GLY A 61 -16.33 -0.66 -11.27
CA GLY A 61 -14.89 -0.41 -11.38
C GLY A 61 -13.99 -1.38 -10.63
N LEU A 62 -14.54 -2.33 -9.84
CA LEU A 62 -13.75 -3.26 -9.03
C LEU A 62 -12.74 -4.04 -9.88
N GLY A 63 -13.18 -4.60 -11.02
CA GLY A 63 -12.30 -5.37 -11.89
C GLY A 63 -11.15 -4.56 -12.49
N GLY A 64 -11.40 -3.29 -12.85
CA GLY A 64 -10.35 -2.39 -13.35
C GLY A 64 -9.36 -2.01 -12.26
N ASN A 65 -9.85 -1.82 -11.03
CA ASN A 65 -9.01 -1.54 -9.88
C ASN A 65 -8.10 -2.74 -9.53
N ILE A 66 -8.66 -3.94 -9.41
CA ILE A 66 -7.89 -5.16 -9.12
C ILE A 66 -6.78 -5.38 -10.15
N ALA A 67 -7.06 -5.14 -11.43
CA ALA A 67 -6.06 -5.25 -12.49
C ALA A 67 -4.88 -4.27 -12.31
N GLY A 68 -5.11 -3.10 -11.69
CA GLY A 68 -4.09 -2.11 -11.41
C GLY A 68 -3.33 -2.31 -10.09
N VAL A 69 -3.87 -3.08 -9.14
CA VAL A 69 -3.23 -3.36 -7.84
C VAL A 69 -1.96 -4.19 -8.02
N LEU A 70 -2.02 -5.31 -8.76
CA LEU A 70 -0.88 -6.22 -8.90
C LEU A 70 0.37 -5.54 -9.50
N PRO A 71 0.27 -4.75 -10.59
CA PRO A 71 1.43 -4.03 -11.11
C PRO A 71 1.94 -2.95 -10.15
N ALA A 72 1.04 -2.22 -9.46
CA ALA A 72 1.44 -1.20 -8.50
C ALA A 72 2.21 -1.81 -7.32
N SER A 73 1.70 -2.92 -6.76
CA SER A 73 2.36 -3.72 -5.72
C SER A 73 3.72 -4.25 -6.16
N SER A 74 3.84 -4.72 -7.41
CA SER A 74 5.09 -5.24 -7.97
C SER A 74 6.15 -4.14 -8.07
N ILE A 75 5.77 -2.95 -8.55
CA ILE A 75 6.67 -1.79 -8.62
C ILE A 75 7.07 -1.34 -7.21
N PHE A 76 6.11 -1.28 -6.29
CA PHE A 76 6.39 -0.90 -4.90
C PHE A 76 7.48 -1.78 -4.30
N ILE A 77 7.29 -3.11 -4.28
CA ILE A 77 8.27 -4.05 -3.72
C ILE A 77 9.59 -3.98 -4.50
N GLY A 78 9.51 -3.92 -5.83
CA GLY A 78 10.68 -3.89 -6.70
C GLY A 78 11.58 -2.68 -6.48
N VAL A 79 11.03 -1.55 -6.04
CA VAL A 79 11.76 -0.33 -5.71
C VAL A 79 12.10 -0.24 -4.22
N TYR A 80 11.15 -0.62 -3.35
CA TYR A 80 11.30 -0.58 -1.90
C TYR A 80 12.46 -1.43 -1.40
N GLU A 81 12.51 -2.71 -1.78
CA GLU A 81 13.49 -3.66 -1.24
C GLU A 81 14.95 -3.30 -1.55
N PRO A 82 15.35 -2.94 -2.79
CA PRO A 82 16.72 -2.53 -3.06
C PRO A 82 17.06 -1.17 -2.45
N THR A 83 16.10 -0.24 -2.40
CA THR A 83 16.32 1.10 -1.83
C THR A 83 16.54 1.00 -0.32
N LYS A 84 15.68 0.22 0.36
CA LYS A 84 15.79 -0.08 1.79
C LYS A 84 17.15 -0.67 2.14
N ARG A 85 17.65 -1.63 1.35
CA ARG A 85 18.96 -2.26 1.56
C ARG A 85 20.09 -1.24 1.49
N LYS A 86 20.16 -0.49 0.39
CA LYS A 86 21.19 0.55 0.21
C LYS A 86 21.18 1.56 1.35
N LEU A 87 20.00 1.99 1.81
CA LEU A 87 19.92 2.94 2.91
C LEU A 87 20.30 2.31 4.24
N LEU A 88 19.91 1.07 4.54
CA LEU A 88 20.32 0.38 5.76
C LEU A 88 21.85 0.10 5.81
N GLU A 89 22.50 -0.05 4.66
CA GLU A 89 23.96 -0.16 4.55
C GLU A 89 24.66 1.18 4.74
N MET A 90 24.02 2.29 4.38
CA MET A 90 24.58 3.65 4.49
C MET A 90 24.34 4.32 5.84
N PHE A 91 23.28 3.95 6.56
CA PHE A 91 22.88 4.57 7.84
C PHE A 91 23.20 3.67 9.05
N PRO A 92 23.63 4.24 10.19
CA PRO A 92 23.79 3.50 11.44
C PRO A 92 22.45 2.90 11.93
N GLU A 93 22.50 1.81 12.72
CA GLU A 93 21.30 1.08 13.17
C GLU A 93 20.23 1.95 13.85
N ASN A 94 20.61 3.10 14.45
CA ASN A 94 19.68 4.03 15.07
C ASN A 94 18.81 4.83 14.07
N LEU A 95 19.13 4.81 12.78
CA LEU A 95 18.36 5.47 11.70
C LEU A 95 17.57 4.49 10.83
N SER A 96 17.44 3.23 11.25
CA SER A 96 16.67 2.20 10.53
C SER A 96 15.25 2.67 10.17
N ALA A 97 14.58 3.39 11.07
CA ALA A 97 13.26 3.98 10.84
C ALA A 97 13.24 4.95 9.64
N VAL A 98 14.23 5.85 9.57
CA VAL A 98 14.36 6.82 8.48
C VAL A 98 14.64 6.12 7.15
N ALA A 99 15.47 5.06 7.16
CA ALA A 99 15.75 4.25 5.98
C ALA A 99 14.49 3.54 5.44
N HIS A 100 13.67 2.99 6.33
CA HIS A 100 12.40 2.38 5.94
C HIS A 100 11.40 3.40 5.39
N PHE A 101 11.29 4.57 6.02
CA PHE A 101 10.39 5.63 5.59
C PHE A 101 10.77 6.19 4.21
N THR A 102 12.06 6.50 4.01
CA THR A 102 12.57 7.03 2.74
C THR A 102 12.48 6.00 1.61
N ALA A 103 12.80 4.72 1.88
CA ALA A 103 12.58 3.64 0.92
C ALA A 103 11.08 3.47 0.59
N GLY A 104 10.21 3.60 1.60
CA GLY A 104 8.76 3.60 1.45
C GLY A 104 8.27 4.76 0.58
N ALA A 105 8.76 5.97 0.81
CA ALA A 105 8.40 7.15 0.02
C ALA A 105 8.84 7.01 -1.45
N ILE A 106 10.03 6.48 -1.70
CA ILE A 106 10.54 6.25 -3.07
C ILE A 106 9.73 5.14 -3.77
N GLY A 107 9.47 4.02 -3.08
CA GLY A 107 8.63 2.94 -3.60
C GLY A 107 7.18 3.38 -3.83
N GLY A 108 6.64 4.20 -2.92
CA GLY A 108 5.31 4.80 -3.01
C GLY A 108 5.21 5.75 -4.19
N ALA A 109 6.19 6.63 -4.39
CA ALA A 109 6.25 7.50 -5.56
C ALA A 109 6.33 6.70 -6.87
N ALA A 110 7.16 5.65 -6.93
CA ALA A 110 7.26 4.81 -8.12
C ALA A 110 5.96 4.06 -8.44
N SER A 111 5.35 3.42 -7.44
CA SER A 111 4.07 2.70 -7.60
C SER A 111 2.90 3.65 -7.88
N SER A 112 2.96 4.90 -7.42
CA SER A 112 1.92 5.91 -7.65
C SER A 112 1.69 6.21 -9.14
N LEU A 113 2.70 6.01 -9.99
CA LEU A 113 2.57 6.18 -11.45
C LEU A 113 1.52 5.25 -12.06
N ILE A 114 1.33 4.04 -11.50
CA ILE A 114 0.29 3.11 -11.92
C ILE A 114 -0.96 3.26 -11.04
N ARG A 115 -0.79 3.50 -9.73
CA ARG A 115 -1.91 3.59 -8.79
C ARG A 115 -2.83 4.76 -9.11
N VAL A 116 -2.28 5.94 -9.43
CA VAL A 116 -3.05 7.15 -9.70
C VAL A 116 -4.01 7.03 -10.89
N PRO A 117 -3.59 6.61 -12.10
CA PRO A 117 -4.52 6.44 -13.21
C PRO A 117 -5.60 5.40 -12.95
N THR A 118 -5.26 4.29 -12.27
CA THR A 118 -6.24 3.28 -11.84
C THR A 118 -7.27 3.88 -10.88
N GLU A 119 -6.82 4.68 -9.92
CA GLU A 119 -7.69 5.32 -8.92
C GLU A 119 -8.62 6.36 -9.55
N VAL A 120 -8.13 7.14 -10.52
CA VAL A 120 -8.97 8.10 -11.28
C VAL A 120 -10.06 7.35 -12.05
N VAL A 121 -9.73 6.23 -12.70
CA VAL A 121 -10.71 5.41 -13.42
C VAL A 121 -11.73 4.80 -12.46
N LYS A 122 -11.27 4.21 -11.34
CA LYS A 122 -12.11 3.67 -10.27
C LYS A 122 -13.11 4.73 -9.79
N GLN A 123 -12.64 5.92 -9.42
CA GLN A 123 -13.49 7.00 -8.91
C GLN A 123 -14.55 7.43 -9.92
N ARG A 124 -14.20 7.60 -11.20
CA ARG A 124 -15.19 7.99 -12.23
C ARG A 124 -16.23 6.89 -12.49
N MET A 125 -15.85 5.63 -12.37
CA MET A 125 -16.80 4.51 -12.43
C MET A 125 -17.71 4.47 -11.20
N GLN A 126 -17.18 4.68 -10.00
CA GLN A 126 -17.97 4.77 -8.76
C GLN A 126 -19.00 5.90 -8.84
N MET A 127 -18.65 7.02 -9.47
CA MET A 127 -19.54 8.15 -9.76
C MET A 127 -20.58 7.87 -10.85
N SER A 128 -20.69 6.64 -11.36
CA SER A 128 -21.62 6.23 -12.42
C SER A 128 -21.47 7.02 -13.72
N GLN A 129 -20.31 7.65 -13.96
CA GLN A 129 -20.02 8.34 -15.23
C GLN A 129 -19.73 7.33 -16.36
N PHE A 130 -19.27 6.12 -16.01
CA PHE A 130 -18.88 5.07 -16.94
C PHE A 130 -19.31 3.70 -16.43
N LYS A 131 -19.67 2.81 -17.36
CA LYS A 131 -20.03 1.41 -17.05
C LYS A 131 -18.81 0.47 -17.06
N THR A 132 -17.76 0.84 -17.77
CA THR A 132 -16.64 -0.03 -18.14
C THR A 132 -15.31 0.74 -18.04
N ALA A 133 -14.29 0.10 -17.46
CA ALA A 133 -12.98 0.73 -17.23
C ALA A 133 -12.23 1.12 -18.52
N PRO A 134 -12.20 0.30 -19.59
CA PRO A 134 -11.54 0.68 -20.84
C PRO A 134 -12.20 1.89 -21.51
N ASP A 135 -13.53 1.99 -21.43
CA ASP A 135 -14.28 3.12 -21.98
C ASP A 135 -14.01 4.41 -21.20
N ALA A 136 -13.88 4.31 -19.87
CA ALA A 136 -13.48 5.42 -19.03
C ALA A 136 -12.09 5.93 -19.44
N VAL A 137 -11.08 5.05 -19.55
CA VAL A 137 -9.73 5.41 -19.98
C VAL A 137 -9.74 6.08 -21.35
N ARG A 138 -10.41 5.46 -22.33
CA ARG A 138 -10.49 5.98 -23.70
C ARG A 138 -11.12 7.37 -23.75
N LEU A 139 -12.21 7.60 -23.00
CA LEU A 139 -12.89 8.89 -23.01
C LEU A 139 -12.09 9.97 -22.27
N ILE A 140 -11.44 9.63 -21.14
CA ILE A 140 -10.58 10.55 -20.39
C ILE A 140 -9.44 11.01 -21.30
N ILE A 141 -8.73 10.08 -21.94
CA ILE A 141 -7.63 10.43 -22.85
C ILE A 141 -8.12 11.29 -24.00
N ARG A 142 -9.28 10.99 -24.59
CA ARG A 142 -9.83 11.77 -25.71
C ARG A 142 -10.26 13.18 -25.32
N LYS A 143 -10.79 13.38 -24.10
CA LYS A 143 -11.33 14.68 -23.65
C LYS A 143 -10.32 15.56 -22.92
N GLU A 144 -9.50 14.96 -22.08
CA GLU A 144 -8.61 15.64 -21.13
C GLU A 144 -7.12 15.33 -21.40
N GLY A 145 -6.84 14.43 -22.35
CA GLY A 145 -5.49 13.94 -22.62
C GLY A 145 -4.95 13.01 -21.53
N ILE A 146 -3.68 12.64 -21.66
CA ILE A 146 -2.98 11.80 -20.68
C ILE A 146 -2.93 12.48 -19.31
N LYS A 147 -2.88 13.82 -19.26
CA LYS A 147 -2.91 14.59 -18.02
C LYS A 147 -4.19 14.36 -17.20
N GLY A 148 -5.32 14.06 -17.86
CA GLY A 148 -6.58 13.74 -17.18
C GLY A 148 -6.51 12.47 -16.32
N LEU A 149 -5.65 11.50 -16.70
CA LEU A 149 -5.42 10.28 -15.91
C LEU A 149 -4.55 10.53 -14.67
N TYR A 150 -3.77 11.61 -14.66
CA TYR A 150 -2.94 12.04 -13.53
C TYR A 150 -3.53 13.26 -12.81
N ALA A 151 -4.80 13.57 -13.07
CA ALA A 151 -5.50 14.65 -12.40
C ALA A 151 -5.55 14.36 -10.89
N GLY A 152 -4.94 15.24 -10.09
CA GLY A 152 -4.86 15.05 -8.63
C GLY A 152 -3.62 14.29 -8.13
N TYR A 153 -2.63 13.98 -8.99
CA TYR A 153 -1.38 13.35 -8.58
C TYR A 153 -0.68 14.07 -7.40
N GLY A 154 -0.59 15.40 -7.46
CA GLY A 154 -0.03 16.19 -6.36
C GLY A 154 -0.85 16.09 -5.07
N SER A 155 -2.18 16.17 -5.16
CA SER A 155 -3.09 16.01 -4.02
C SER A 155 -3.02 14.62 -3.42
N PHE A 156 -2.83 13.60 -4.25
CA PHE A 156 -2.63 12.22 -3.81
C PHE A 156 -1.33 12.09 -3.01
N LEU A 157 -0.20 12.57 -3.53
CA LEU A 157 1.08 12.53 -2.79
C LEU A 157 1.03 13.35 -1.50
N LEU A 158 0.41 14.53 -1.54
CA LEU A 158 0.28 15.41 -0.38
C LEU A 158 -0.64 14.83 0.70
N ARG A 159 -1.55 13.92 0.34
CA ARG A 159 -2.36 13.18 1.30
C ARG A 159 -1.65 11.92 1.79
N ASP A 160 -1.12 11.13 0.87
CA ASP A 160 -0.57 9.80 1.18
C ASP A 160 0.75 9.91 1.94
N LEU A 161 1.69 10.78 1.55
CA LEU A 161 2.99 10.88 2.22
C LEU A 161 2.88 11.30 3.71
N PRO A 162 2.08 12.32 4.09
CA PRO A 162 1.90 12.65 5.50
C PRO A 162 1.11 11.59 6.27
N PHE A 163 0.11 10.97 5.64
CA PHE A 163 -0.65 9.87 6.25
C PHE A 163 0.29 8.71 6.59
N ASP A 164 1.12 8.30 5.63
CA ASP A 164 2.15 7.27 5.76
C ASP A 164 3.16 7.60 6.86
N ALA A 165 3.62 8.85 6.93
CA ALA A 165 4.53 9.32 7.97
C ALA A 165 3.92 9.24 9.37
N ILE A 166 2.68 9.73 9.54
CA ILE A 166 1.97 9.71 10.82
C ILE A 166 1.69 8.27 11.25
N GLN A 167 1.20 7.43 10.33
CA GLN A 167 0.92 6.02 10.58
C GLN A 167 2.19 5.28 11.04
N PHE A 168 3.31 5.53 10.36
CA PHE A 168 4.60 4.96 10.72
C PHE A 168 5.06 5.41 12.11
N CYS A 169 5.04 6.72 12.40
CA CYS A 169 5.40 7.25 13.71
C CYS A 169 4.56 6.65 14.84
N ILE A 170 3.24 6.60 14.68
CA ILE A 170 2.34 6.03 15.69
C ILE A 170 2.65 4.54 15.90
N TYR A 171 2.81 3.77 14.82
CA TYR A 171 3.15 2.35 14.91
C TYR A 171 4.46 2.12 15.66
N GLU A 172 5.49 2.92 15.41
CA GLU A 172 6.79 2.80 16.08
C GLU A 172 6.69 3.10 17.57
N GLN A 173 5.99 4.18 17.96
CA GLN A 173 5.77 4.51 19.37
C GLN A 173 4.97 3.43 20.10
N LEU A 174 3.89 2.92 19.49
CA LEU A 174 3.10 1.83 20.05
C LEU A 174 3.92 0.54 20.19
N ARG A 175 4.77 0.23 19.21
CA ARG A 175 5.64 -0.95 19.23
C ARG A 175 6.68 -0.86 20.34
N ILE A 176 7.31 0.31 20.54
CA ILE A 176 8.27 0.54 21.64
C ILE A 176 7.56 0.43 22.99
N GLY A 177 6.41 1.10 23.15
CA GLY A 177 5.61 1.03 24.37
C GLY A 177 5.18 -0.40 24.72
N TYR A 178 4.69 -1.16 23.74
CA TYR A 178 4.32 -2.56 23.94
C TYR A 178 5.51 -3.43 24.37
N LYS A 179 6.69 -3.26 23.76
CA LYS A 179 7.90 -3.99 24.16
C LYS A 179 8.30 -3.66 25.60
N LEU A 180 8.19 -2.40 26.02
CA LEU A 180 8.49 -1.98 27.39
C LEU A 180 7.50 -2.59 28.40
N VAL A 181 6.20 -2.55 28.13
CA VAL A 181 5.17 -3.14 29.01
C VAL A 181 5.37 -4.64 29.17
N VAL A 182 5.61 -5.36 28.07
CA VAL A 182 5.85 -6.82 28.11
C VAL A 182 7.14 -7.15 28.85
N PHE A 183 8.19 -6.36 28.68
CA PHE A 183 9.46 -6.54 29.39
C PHE A 183 9.32 -6.33 30.90
N VAL A 184 8.57 -5.30 31.32
CA VAL A 184 8.33 -4.99 32.74
C VAL A 184 7.44 -6.04 33.41
N HIS A 185 6.41 -6.54 32.71
CA HIS A 185 5.42 -7.44 33.32
C HIS A 185 5.80 -8.93 33.25
N SER A 186 6.70 -9.35 32.35
CA SER A 186 7.05 -10.77 32.20
C SER A 186 8.47 -11.00 31.67
N PRO A 187 9.52 -10.81 32.50
CA PRO A 187 10.92 -11.04 32.09
C PRO A 187 11.19 -12.50 31.65
N LEU A 188 10.36 -13.46 32.09
CA LEU A 188 10.44 -14.88 31.72
C LEU A 188 9.77 -15.22 30.37
N PHE A 189 8.87 -14.39 29.85
CA PHE A 189 8.12 -14.66 28.61
C PHE A 189 8.94 -14.41 27.34
N PHE A 190 10.02 -13.62 27.45
CA PHE A 190 10.94 -13.34 26.34
C PHE A 190 11.65 -14.59 25.79
N ARG A 191 11.71 -15.68 26.58
CA ARG A 191 12.40 -16.93 26.17
C ARG A 191 11.54 -17.84 25.29
N ARG A 192 10.21 -17.65 25.20
CA ARG A 192 9.34 -18.42 24.29
C ARG A 192 8.93 -17.53 23.12
N LYS A 193 9.26 -17.97 21.90
CA LYS A 193 9.26 -17.20 20.65
C LYS A 193 7.91 -16.95 19.92
N PRO A 194 6.68 -17.33 20.37
CA PRO A 194 5.55 -17.28 19.43
C PRO A 194 4.96 -15.88 19.21
N LEU A 195 5.11 -14.91 20.14
CA LEU A 195 4.47 -13.60 20.00
C LEU A 195 5.27 -12.57 19.17
N LEU A 196 6.59 -12.76 19.04
CA LEU A 196 7.45 -11.87 18.24
C LEU A 196 7.19 -12.00 16.72
N ILE A 197 6.59 -13.10 16.28
CA ILE A 197 6.24 -13.37 14.88
C ILE A 197 5.03 -12.52 14.46
N LEU A 198 4.10 -12.24 15.37
CA LEU A 198 2.94 -11.39 15.09
C LEU A 198 3.31 -9.90 14.94
N MET A 199 4.38 -9.45 15.61
CA MET A 199 4.95 -8.09 15.44
C MET A 199 5.91 -7.96 14.25
N ARG A 200 6.02 -9.01 13.44
CA ARG A 200 6.81 -9.07 12.22
C ARG A 200 5.94 -8.88 10.99
N ILE A 201 4.80 -8.18 11.11
CA ILE A 201 4.11 -7.65 9.93
C ILE A 201 5.16 -6.80 9.19
N PRO A 202 5.61 -7.22 8.00
CA PRO A 202 6.57 -6.46 7.23
C PRO A 202 5.96 -5.09 7.03
N LEU A 203 6.73 -4.03 7.26
CA LEU A 203 6.33 -2.67 6.91
C LEU A 203 5.79 -2.58 5.47
N SER A 204 6.30 -3.46 4.58
CA SER A 204 5.83 -3.66 3.22
C SER A 204 4.33 -3.96 3.10
N ILE A 205 3.70 -4.66 4.05
CA ILE A 205 2.25 -4.94 4.06
C ILE A 205 1.46 -3.71 4.55
N MET A 206 2.09 -2.82 5.31
CA MET A 206 1.45 -1.62 5.85
C MET A 206 1.42 -0.45 4.84
N PHE A 207 2.26 -0.53 3.79
CA PHE A 207 2.38 0.46 2.71
C PHE A 207 1.86 -0.05 1.34
N MET A 208 1.34 -1.29 1.27
CA MET A 208 0.70 -1.87 0.09
C MET A 208 -0.82 -1.84 0.26
#